data_AF-A0A939A6Y7-F1
#
_entry.id   AF-A0A939A6Y7-F1
#
_cell.length_a   1.000
_cell.length_b   1.000
_cell.length_c   1.000
_cell.angle_alpha   90.00
_cell.angle_beta   90.00
_cell.angle_gamma   90.00
#
_symmetry.space_group_name_H-M   'P 1'
#
loop_
_entity.id
_entity.type
_entity.pdbx_description
1 polymer ?
#
loop_
_entity_poly.entity_id
_entity_poly.type
_entity_poly.pdbx_seq_one_letter_code
_entity_poly.pdbx_strand_id
1 'polypeptide(L)'
;MLEKMRLELAKQGVPVHFVAINKRDATAYATALTNRCSFAVLQDTDGVQAWDIQMFGHKDDFYIYVPDGTLLDHLPASGPRNTNLSTAEGYQLVKARLVQAATGVWAGDVPDGGSTADAAGRPDGGAMDASAVDSAADVTAGGG
;
A
#
# COMPACT_ATOMS: atom_id res chain seq x y z
N MET A 1 -3.09 9.51 15.80
CA MET A 1 -2.07 8.46 15.54
C MET A 1 -1.48 8.57 14.14
N LEU A 2 -2.29 8.72 13.08
CA LEU A 2 -1.77 8.88 11.71
C LEU A 2 -0.83 10.07 11.51
N GLU A 3 -1.15 11.24 12.05
CA GLU A 3 -0.25 12.41 11.94
C GLU A 3 1.11 12.14 12.61
N LYS A 4 1.11 11.48 13.76
CA LYS A 4 2.35 11.06 14.45
C LYS A 4 3.16 10.12 13.55
N MET A 5 2.53 9.12 12.95
CA MET A 5 3.18 8.16 12.05
C MET A 5 3.76 8.87 10.82
N ARG A 6 3.02 9.79 10.20
CA ARG A 6 3.51 10.61 9.08
C ARG A 6 4.77 11.39 9.46
N LEU A 7 4.77 12.03 10.62
CA LEU A 7 5.92 12.79 11.12
C LEU A 7 7.13 11.88 11.43
N GLU A 8 6.91 10.67 11.95
CA GLU A 8 7.97 9.70 12.18
C GLU A 8 8.60 9.21 10.86
N LEU A 9 7.78 8.88 9.86
CA LEU A 9 8.26 8.45 8.54
C LEU A 9 9.03 9.58 7.84
N ALA A 10 8.52 10.81 7.92
CA ALA A 10 9.22 11.98 7.37
C ALA A 10 10.59 12.20 8.04
N LYS A 11 10.69 12.05 9.36
CA LYS A 11 11.98 12.11 10.09
C LYS A 11 12.94 10.99 9.70
N GLN A 12 12.42 9.85 9.27
CA GLN A 12 13.19 8.70 8.79
C GLN A 12 13.56 8.83 7.30
N GLY A 13 13.14 9.89 6.61
CA GLY A 13 13.38 10.06 5.18
C GLY A 13 12.55 9.12 4.31
N VAL A 14 11.46 8.56 4.83
CA VAL A 14 10.55 7.67 4.09
C VAL A 14 9.41 8.53 3.51
N PRO A 15 9.39 8.80 2.19
CA PRO A 15 8.37 9.65 1.59
C PRO A 15 7.05 8.89 1.45
N VAL A 16 6.04 9.30 2.21
CA VAL A 16 4.70 8.71 2.16
C VAL A 16 3.65 9.81 2.09
N HIS A 17 2.77 9.70 1.10
CA HIS A 17 1.60 10.57 0.96
C HIS A 17 0.41 9.94 1.67
N PHE A 18 -0.17 10.67 2.61
CA PHE A 18 -1.38 10.24 3.33
C PHE A 18 -2.59 10.95 2.73
N VAL A 19 -3.66 10.20 2.52
CA VAL A 19 -4.97 10.71 2.16
C VAL A 19 -6.00 9.96 2.99
N ALA A 20 -6.86 10.67 3.70
CA ALA A 20 -8.03 10.07 4.34
C ALA A 20 -9.28 10.39 3.52
N ILE A 21 -10.15 9.39 3.35
CA ILE A 21 -11.46 9.58 2.71
C ILE A 21 -12.51 9.44 3.81
N ASN A 22 -13.28 10.49 4.06
CA ASN A 22 -14.42 10.48 4.96
C ASN A 22 -15.67 9.99 4.23
N LYS A 23 -16.49 9.19 4.90
CA LYS A 23 -17.73 8.63 4.32
C LYS A 23 -18.66 9.75 3.89
N ARG A 24 -19.37 9.54 2.77
CA ARG A 24 -20.35 10.47 2.18
C ARG A 24 -21.31 11.09 3.20
N ASP A 25 -21.91 10.28 4.07
CA ASP A 25 -22.92 10.70 5.05
C ASP A 25 -22.33 11.16 6.39
N ALA A 26 -21.00 11.13 6.54
CA ALA A 26 -20.27 11.45 7.76
C ALA A 26 -19.70 12.88 7.78
N THR A 27 -20.30 13.81 7.05
CA THR A 27 -19.80 15.20 6.89
C THR A 27 -19.63 15.95 8.21
N ALA A 28 -20.43 15.62 9.22
CA ALA A 28 -20.31 16.18 10.57
C ALA A 28 -18.93 15.94 11.22
N TYR A 29 -18.17 14.95 10.76
CA TYR A 29 -16.83 14.63 11.27
C TYR A 29 -15.69 15.29 10.49
N ALA A 30 -15.97 15.96 9.36
CA ALA A 30 -14.95 16.55 8.50
C ALA A 30 -14.01 17.48 9.27
N THR A 31 -14.56 18.43 10.03
CA THR A 31 -13.78 19.36 10.86
C THR A 31 -12.94 18.65 11.93
N ALA A 32 -13.49 17.60 12.55
CA ALA A 32 -12.76 16.84 13.57
C ALA A 32 -11.59 16.08 12.97
N LEU A 33 -11.71 15.59 11.73
CA LEU A 33 -10.64 14.92 11.01
C LEU A 33 -9.55 15.92 10.58
N THR A 34 -9.93 17.04 9.97
CA THR A 34 -8.99 18.07 9.52
C THR A 34 -8.25 18.73 10.69
N ASN A 35 -8.83 18.81 11.88
CA ASN A 35 -8.15 19.34 13.07
C ASN A 35 -7.11 18.36 13.65
N ARG A 36 -7.14 17.08 13.27
CA ARG A 36 -6.26 16.04 13.84
C ARG A 36 -5.04 15.73 12.96
N CYS A 37 -5.02 16.20 11.72
CA CYS A 37 -3.97 15.88 10.76
C CYS A 37 -3.73 17.01 9.77
N SER A 38 -2.52 17.03 9.19
CA SER A 38 -2.11 18.02 8.19
C SER A 38 -2.16 17.51 6.75
N PHE A 39 -2.47 16.22 6.57
CA PHE A 39 -2.58 15.59 5.26
C PHE A 39 -4.00 15.75 4.68
N ALA A 40 -4.16 15.41 3.40
CA ALA A 40 -5.42 15.59 2.70
C ALA A 40 -6.54 14.74 3.30
N VAL A 41 -7.66 15.39 3.63
CA VAL A 41 -8.92 14.73 4.01
C VAL A 41 -9.93 15.04 2.91
N LEU A 42 -10.35 14.00 2.19
CA LEU A 42 -11.34 14.08 1.13
C LEU A 42 -12.70 13.67 1.68
N GLN A 43 -13.76 14.33 1.23
CA GLN A 43 -15.14 13.97 1.55
C GLN A 43 -15.71 13.18 0.37
N ASP A 44 -16.15 11.95 0.61
CA ASP A 44 -16.75 11.13 -0.45
C ASP A 44 -18.10 11.70 -0.91
N THR A 45 -18.51 11.35 -2.13
CA THR A 45 -19.70 11.90 -2.81
C THR A 45 -20.52 10.80 -3.48
N ASP A 46 -21.78 11.09 -3.80
CA ASP A 46 -22.65 10.16 -4.55
C ASP A 46 -22.15 9.83 -5.96
N GLY A 47 -21.36 10.70 -6.57
CA GLY A 47 -20.81 10.48 -7.91
C GLY A 47 -19.58 9.59 -7.95
N VAL A 48 -18.78 9.59 -6.86
CA VAL A 48 -17.52 8.84 -6.78
C VAL A 48 -17.69 7.57 -5.96
N GLN A 49 -18.41 7.63 -4.83
CA GLN A 49 -18.66 6.50 -3.94
C GLN A 49 -17.36 5.72 -3.61
N ALA A 50 -16.27 6.42 -3.34
CA ALA A 50 -14.95 5.78 -3.12
C ALA A 50 -14.98 4.76 -1.98
N TRP A 51 -15.76 5.01 -0.92
CA TRP A 51 -15.96 4.05 0.17
C TRP A 51 -16.66 2.77 -0.29
N ASP A 52 -17.67 2.89 -1.16
CA ASP A 52 -18.48 1.75 -1.59
C ASP A 52 -17.82 0.99 -2.75
N ILE A 53 -17.14 1.70 -3.67
CA ILE A 53 -16.51 1.15 -4.88
C ILE A 53 -15.23 0.37 -4.54
N GLN A 54 -14.42 0.82 -3.57
CA GLN A 54 -13.23 0.07 -3.15
C GLN A 54 -13.59 -1.09 -2.20
N MET A 55 -14.43 -2.04 -2.63
CA MET A 55 -14.64 -3.34 -1.97
C MET A 55 -15.36 -3.31 -0.60
N PHE A 56 -16.54 -2.70 -0.50
CA PHE A 56 -17.34 -2.69 0.74
C PHE A 56 -16.61 -2.05 1.91
N GLY A 57 -15.90 -0.94 1.65
CA GLY A 57 -15.00 -0.30 2.59
C GLY A 57 -15.64 -0.08 3.96
N HIS A 58 -14.90 -0.49 4.98
CA HIS A 58 -15.25 -0.24 6.36
C HIS A 58 -14.50 0.98 6.88
N LYS A 59 -15.04 1.54 7.96
CA LYS A 59 -14.33 2.56 8.72
C LYS A 59 -12.98 1.99 9.16
N ASP A 60 -11.93 2.81 9.02
CA ASP A 60 -10.55 2.51 9.43
C ASP A 60 -9.81 1.47 8.56
N ASP A 61 -10.25 1.24 7.32
CA ASP A 61 -9.50 0.48 6.31
C ASP A 61 -8.29 1.26 5.77
N PHE A 62 -7.21 0.54 5.44
CA PHE A 62 -6.03 1.11 4.78
C PHE A 62 -5.79 0.48 3.41
N TYR A 63 -5.67 1.33 2.40
CA TYR A 63 -5.19 0.96 1.07
C TYR A 63 -3.79 1.54 0.90
N ILE A 64 -2.80 0.67 0.73
CA ILE A 64 -1.39 1.05 0.65
C ILE A 64 -0.92 0.79 -0.76
N TYR A 65 -0.48 1.87 -1.42
CA TYR A 65 0.01 1.84 -2.79
C TYR A 65 1.53 2.04 -2.81
N VAL A 66 2.22 1.37 -3.72
CA VAL A 66 3.61 1.67 -4.08
C VAL A 66 3.69 2.94 -4.97
N PRO A 67 4.87 3.54 -5.16
CA PRO A 67 5.01 4.81 -5.87
C PRO A 67 4.49 4.84 -7.31
N ASP A 68 4.41 3.69 -7.99
CA ASP A 68 3.86 3.58 -9.35
C ASP A 68 2.32 3.56 -9.40
N GLY A 69 1.65 3.57 -8.23
CA GLY A 69 0.20 3.53 -8.11
C GLY A 69 -0.38 2.12 -8.01
N THR A 70 0.43 1.07 -8.01
CA THR A 70 -0.02 -0.31 -7.78
C THR A 70 -0.41 -0.51 -6.31
N LEU A 71 -1.55 -1.16 -6.06
CA LEU A 71 -1.95 -1.53 -4.69
C LEU A 71 -1.02 -2.61 -4.16
N LEU A 72 -0.27 -2.30 -3.11
CA LEU A 72 0.59 -3.26 -2.41
C LEU A 72 -0.22 -4.11 -1.44
N ASP A 73 -1.08 -3.47 -0.64
CA ASP A 73 -1.78 -4.15 0.43
C ASP A 73 -3.10 -3.44 0.77
N HIS A 74 -4.09 -4.23 1.16
CA HIS A 74 -5.34 -3.78 1.75
C HIS A 74 -5.44 -4.34 3.18
N LEU A 75 -5.52 -3.45 4.16
CA LEU A 75 -5.65 -3.76 5.57
C LEU A 75 -7.07 -3.38 6.05
N PRO A 76 -8.05 -4.30 5.95
CA PRO A 76 -9.40 -4.02 6.43
C PRO A 76 -9.44 -3.95 7.96
N ALA A 77 -10.24 -3.05 8.51
CA ALA A 77 -10.37 -2.84 9.95
C ALA A 77 -10.86 -4.07 10.72
N SER A 78 -11.68 -4.90 10.08
CA SER A 78 -12.19 -6.18 10.63
C SER A 78 -11.46 -7.41 10.07
N GLY A 79 -10.25 -7.21 9.51
CA GLY A 79 -9.44 -8.29 8.96
C GLY A 79 -8.72 -9.12 10.03
N PRO A 80 -8.02 -10.19 9.61
CA PRO A 80 -7.21 -11.02 10.52
C PRO A 80 -5.98 -10.29 11.06
N ARG A 81 -5.60 -9.16 10.46
CA ARG A 81 -4.44 -8.35 10.86
C ARG A 81 -4.91 -7.13 11.65
N ASN A 82 -4.32 -6.91 12.82
CA ASN A 82 -4.66 -5.80 13.69
C ASN A 82 -4.24 -4.46 13.05
N THR A 83 -5.20 -3.58 12.74
CA THR A 83 -4.94 -2.23 12.22
C THR A 83 -5.22 -1.13 13.24
N ASN A 84 -5.52 -1.49 14.49
CA ASN A 84 -5.80 -0.53 15.55
C ASN A 84 -4.52 0.23 15.94
N LEU A 85 -4.43 1.47 15.44
CA LEU A 85 -3.29 2.37 15.67
C LEU A 85 -3.11 2.81 17.13
N SER A 86 -4.06 2.49 18.01
CA SER A 86 -3.91 2.71 19.46
C SER A 86 -3.14 1.59 20.14
N THR A 87 -2.96 0.44 19.47
CA THR A 87 -2.14 -0.67 19.93
C THR A 87 -0.74 -0.58 19.32
N ALA A 88 0.27 -1.06 20.04
CA ALA A 88 1.63 -1.10 19.52
C ALA A 88 1.71 -1.99 18.26
N GLU A 89 1.08 -3.17 18.30
CA GLU A 89 1.02 -4.11 17.18
C GLU A 89 0.44 -3.48 15.92
N GLY A 90 -0.78 -2.93 15.99
CA GLY A 90 -1.43 -2.37 14.81
C GLY A 90 -0.74 -1.12 14.27
N TYR A 91 -0.18 -0.29 15.17
CA TYR A 91 0.64 0.84 14.76
C TYR A 91 1.91 0.40 14.00
N GLN A 92 2.61 -0.62 14.49
CA GLN A 92 3.82 -1.12 13.84
C GLN A 92 3.52 -1.85 12.53
N LEU A 93 2.43 -2.62 12.46
CA LEU A 93 2.00 -3.26 11.21
C LEU A 93 1.83 -2.24 10.09
N VAL A 94 0.99 -1.22 10.32
CA VAL A 94 0.70 -0.20 9.29
C VAL A 94 1.98 0.55 8.92
N LYS A 95 2.80 0.92 9.92
CA LYS A 95 4.09 1.60 9.66
C LYS A 95 5.03 0.75 8.81
N ALA A 96 5.18 -0.54 9.12
CA ALA A 96 6.05 -1.45 8.38
C ALA A 96 5.60 -1.60 6.92
N ARG A 97 4.28 -1.68 6.68
CA ARG A 97 3.72 -1.74 5.31
C ARG A 97 3.96 -0.45 4.52
N LEU A 98 3.90 0.71 5.16
CA LEU A 98 4.24 1.98 4.52
C LEU A 98 5.73 2.07 4.18
N VAL A 99 6.62 1.60 5.06
CA VAL A 99 8.06 1.53 4.77
C VAL A 99 8.34 0.56 3.61
N GLN A 100 7.67 -0.60 3.61
CA GLN A 100 7.76 -1.55 2.52
C GLN A 100 7.32 -0.93 1.19
N ALA A 101 6.19 -0.22 1.17
CA ALA A 101 5.69 0.43 -0.03
C ALA A 101 6.67 1.49 -0.55
N ALA A 102 7.20 2.32 0.33
CA ALA A 102 8.08 3.43 -0.06
C ALA A 102 9.49 3.00 -0.47
N THR A 103 9.99 1.87 0.06
CA THR A 103 11.41 1.46 -0.15
C THR A 103 11.56 0.17 -0.96
N GLY A 104 10.49 -0.61 -1.14
CA GLY A 104 10.55 -1.98 -1.67
C GLY A 104 11.14 -3.00 -0.69
N VAL A 105 11.71 -2.55 0.44
CA VAL A 105 12.39 -3.37 1.44
C VAL A 105 11.49 -3.60 2.64
N TRP A 106 11.46 -4.84 3.12
CA TRP A 106 10.73 -5.19 4.34
C TRP A 106 11.49 -4.70 5.57
N ALA A 107 10.86 -3.86 6.39
CA ALA A 107 11.42 -3.38 7.65
C ALA A 107 11.15 -4.36 8.81
N GLY A 108 11.66 -5.60 8.70
CA GLY A 108 11.74 -6.57 9.80
C GLY A 108 10.44 -7.30 10.19
N ASP A 109 10.61 -8.35 11.01
CA ASP A 109 9.61 -9.37 11.39
C ASP A 109 8.39 -8.79 12.12
N VAL A 110 7.40 -8.29 11.37
CA VAL A 110 6.03 -8.17 11.89
C VAL A 110 5.41 -9.56 11.79
N PRO A 111 4.88 -10.15 12.89
CA PRO A 111 4.17 -11.42 12.82
C PRO A 111 2.99 -11.25 11.86
N ASP A 112 3.16 -11.77 10.66
CA ASP A 112 2.10 -12.02 9.71
C ASP A 112 1.27 -13.14 10.31
N GLY A 113 0.20 -12.77 11.04
CA GLY A 113 -0.81 -13.72 11.46
C GLY A 113 -1.37 -14.46 10.24
N GLY A 114 -0.70 -15.54 9.84
CA GLY A 114 -1.02 -16.52 8.80
C GLY A 114 -1.33 -15.98 7.40
N SER A 115 -0.35 -16.04 6.49
CA SER A 115 -0.50 -16.74 5.19
C SER A 115 0.81 -16.65 4.39
N THR A 116 1.59 -17.72 4.42
CA THR A 116 2.69 -17.96 3.49
C THR A 116 2.13 -18.40 2.13
N ALA A 117 1.94 -17.44 1.22
CA ALA A 117 1.73 -17.63 -0.22
C ALA A 117 1.90 -16.22 -0.80
N ASP A 118 2.96 -15.81 -1.52
CA ASP A 118 3.84 -16.55 -2.41
C ASP A 118 5.19 -15.82 -2.46
N ALA A 119 6.25 -16.46 -1.96
CA ALA A 119 7.62 -16.04 -2.20
C ALA A 119 8.13 -16.59 -3.55
N ALA A 120 7.34 -16.44 -4.61
CA ALA A 120 7.70 -16.85 -5.96
C ALA A 120 7.61 -15.64 -6.90
N GLY A 121 8.76 -15.07 -7.24
CA GLY A 121 8.90 -14.13 -8.36
C GLY A 121 9.14 -12.68 -7.97
N ARG A 122 10.28 -12.38 -7.33
CA ARG A 122 10.93 -11.08 -7.55
C ARG A 122 12.02 -11.27 -8.61
N PRO A 123 12.01 -10.55 -9.74
CA PRO A 123 13.15 -10.54 -10.63
C PRO A 123 14.30 -9.80 -9.92
N ASP A 124 15.39 -10.51 -9.72
CA ASP A 124 16.66 -9.95 -9.28
C ASP A 124 17.08 -8.85 -10.27
N GLY A 125 17.51 -7.71 -9.73
CA GLY A 125 17.93 -6.52 -10.47
C GLY A 125 19.20 -6.71 -11.30
N GLY A 126 19.16 -7.60 -12.29
CA GLY A 126 20.14 -7.72 -13.35
C GLY A 126 19.93 -6.61 -14.37
N ALA A 127 20.95 -5.77 -14.54
CA ALA A 127 21.02 -4.77 -15.60
C ALA A 127 20.73 -5.41 -16.97
N MET A 128 19.72 -4.90 -17.69
CA MET A 128 19.54 -5.26 -19.09
C MET A 128 20.57 -4.51 -19.93
N ASP A 129 21.63 -5.22 -20.32
CA ASP A 129 22.51 -4.84 -21.41
C ASP A 129 21.70 -4.85 -22.72
N ALA A 130 21.50 -3.67 -23.29
CA ALA A 130 20.86 -3.47 -24.58
C ALA A 130 21.83 -3.76 -25.72
N SER A 131 22.16 -5.04 -25.94
CA SER A 131 22.98 -5.43 -27.10
C SER A 131 22.79 -6.89 -27.53
N ALA A 132 21.55 -7.33 -27.81
CA ALA A 132 21.33 -8.52 -28.65
C ALA A 132 19.91 -8.57 -29.21
N VAL A 133 19.67 -7.82 -30.29
CA VAL A 133 18.63 -8.18 -31.27
C VAL A 133 19.29 -8.18 -32.63
N ASP A 134 19.97 -9.28 -32.93
CA ASP A 134 20.29 -9.64 -34.30
C ASP A 134 20.26 -11.16 -34.47
N SER A 135 19.71 -11.56 -35.61
CA SER A 135 19.87 -12.86 -36.27
C SER A 135 19.05 -14.04 -35.74
N ALA A 136 17.82 -14.14 -36.24
CA ALA A 136 17.21 -15.43 -36.55
C ALA A 136 16.96 -15.50 -38.07
N ALA A 137 18.00 -15.89 -38.80
CA ALA A 137 17.89 -16.44 -40.13
C ALA A 137 18.39 -17.89 -40.10
N ASP A 138 17.58 -18.76 -40.70
CA ASP A 138 17.95 -20.04 -41.30
C ASP A 138 18.24 -21.24 -40.36
N VAL A 139 17.50 -22.34 -40.56
CA VAL A 139 18.00 -23.65 -41.01
C VAL A 139 16.87 -24.70 -40.99
N THR A 140 16.71 -25.33 -42.14
CA THR A 140 15.87 -26.48 -42.51
C THR A 140 16.36 -27.86 -42.01
N ALA A 141 15.44 -28.85 -42.15
CA ALA A 141 15.64 -30.32 -42.25
C ALA A 141 15.81 -31.09 -40.92
N GLY A 142 15.30 -32.32 -40.70
CA GLY A 142 14.63 -33.32 -41.54
C GLY A 142 14.98 -34.72 -41.00
N GLY A 143 14.07 -35.70 -41.13
CA GLY A 143 14.42 -37.14 -41.22
C GLY A 143 14.21 -38.02 -39.96
N GLY A 144 13.44 -39.10 -40.15
CA GLY A 144 13.26 -40.22 -39.23
C GLY A 144 11.99 -41.01 -39.55
#